data_AF-A0A1P8JYB2-F1
#
_entry.id   AF-A0A1P8JYB2-F1
#
_cell.length_a   1.000
_cell.length_b   1.000
_cell.length_c   1.000
_cell.angle_alpha   90.00
_cell.angle_beta   90.00
_cell.angle_gamma   90.00
#
_symmetry.space_group_name_H-M   'P 1'
#
loop_
_entity.id
_entity.type
_entity.pdbx_description
1 polymer ?
#
loop_
_entity_poly.entity_id
_entity_poly.type
_entity_poly.pdbx_seq_one_letter_code
_entity_poly.pdbx_strand_id
1 'polypeptide(L)'
;MVCIILALLAFGDNNADAAQPQSDSQFDAPADHAVWQTVSERTLDRMRGGFDAGGLMVSFGITRAVYLNGALLTETTLNLGQLAQLSPAQASQLGSQIAGLDIVKIGPGNTATLQGTGVAGALPGVIVQNTLNNQNLAVQTMINATSNGLGLLRGINSSRTLLDASR
;
A
#
# COMPACT_ATOMS: atom_id res chain seq x y z
N MET A 1 4.46 -30.00 13.34
CA MET A 1 4.95 -28.71 13.87
C MET A 1 4.69 -27.68 12.78
N VAL A 2 3.67 -26.84 12.95
CA VAL A 2 3.23 -25.88 11.92
C VAL A 2 4.02 -24.58 12.11
N CYS A 3 4.72 -24.12 11.08
CA CYS A 3 5.47 -22.87 11.11
C CYS A 3 4.73 -21.84 10.26
N ILE A 4 4.23 -20.77 10.88
CA ILE A 4 3.53 -19.66 10.22
C ILE A 4 4.48 -18.45 10.28
N ILE A 5 4.89 -17.95 9.11
CA ILE A 5 5.62 -16.68 9.02
C ILE A 5 4.61 -15.62 8.60
N LEU A 6 4.32 -14.70 9.51
CA LEU A 6 3.36 -13.60 9.36
C LEU A 6 4.13 -12.32 9.01
N ALA A 7 3.87 -11.70 7.86
CA ALA A 7 4.38 -10.38 7.52
C ALA A 7 3.22 -9.38 7.51
N LEU A 8 3.18 -8.47 8.48
CA LEU A 8 2.12 -7.49 8.72
C LEU A 8 2.69 -6.06 8.58
N LEU A 9 2.01 -5.18 7.85
CA LEU A 9 2.30 -3.75 7.65
C LEU A 9 1.03 -2.90 7.87
N ALA A 10 0.56 -2.77 9.12
CA ALA A 10 -0.75 -2.18 9.40
C ALA A 10 -0.91 -0.74 8.87
N PHE A 11 -1.98 -0.50 8.08
CA PHE A 11 -2.56 0.82 7.83
C PHE A 11 -4.02 0.74 8.25
N GLY A 12 -4.40 1.55 9.24
CA GLY A 12 -5.73 1.54 9.81
C GLY A 12 -6.68 2.44 9.04
N ASP A 13 -7.83 1.90 8.63
CA ASP A 13 -9.04 2.66 8.29
C ASP A 13 -10.22 2.03 9.03
N ASN A 14 -10.88 2.83 9.86
CA ASN A 14 -12.07 2.46 10.62
C ASN A 14 -13.30 2.98 9.88
N ASN A 15 -14.13 2.09 9.34
CA ASN A 15 -15.46 2.43 8.85
C ASN A 15 -16.51 2.21 9.94
N ALA A 16 -17.46 3.14 9.96
CA ALA A 16 -18.57 3.26 10.89
C ALA A 16 -19.62 2.16 10.72
N ASP A 17 -20.13 1.65 11.84
CA ASP A 17 -21.47 1.07 11.92
C ASP A 17 -22.14 1.51 13.23
N ALA A 18 -23.42 1.81 13.14
CA ALA A 18 -24.20 2.51 14.16
C ALA A 18 -24.70 1.55 15.25
N ALA A 19 -24.40 1.87 16.52
CA ALA A 19 -25.05 1.28 17.69
C ALA A 19 -25.37 2.38 18.73
N GLN A 20 -26.52 2.21 19.38
CA GLN A 20 -27.28 3.16 20.21
C GLN A 20 -26.56 3.66 21.50
N PRO A 21 -27.05 4.75 22.13
CA PRO A 21 -26.30 5.47 23.15
C PRO A 21 -26.43 4.79 24.53
N GLN A 22 -25.30 4.38 25.10
CA GLN A 22 -25.22 3.99 26.50
C GLN A 22 -24.28 4.95 27.23
N SER A 23 -24.91 5.74 28.09
CA SER A 23 -24.32 6.66 29.06
C SER A 23 -23.49 5.92 30.10
N ASP A 24 -22.49 6.66 30.60
CA ASP A 24 -21.73 6.46 31.83
C ASP A 24 -20.49 5.56 31.80
N SER A 25 -19.38 6.17 31.40
CA SER A 25 -18.11 6.09 32.13
C SER A 25 -17.35 7.39 31.89
N GLN A 26 -17.59 8.36 32.77
CA GLN A 26 -16.81 9.60 32.90
C GLN A 26 -15.33 9.23 33.04
N PHE A 27 -14.58 9.31 31.94
CA PHE A 27 -13.12 9.28 31.98
C PHE A 27 -12.67 10.69 32.40
N ASP A 28 -12.44 10.87 33.71
CA ASP A 28 -11.82 12.09 34.23
C ASP A 28 -10.33 12.08 33.85
N ALA A 29 -10.07 12.50 32.60
CA ALA A 29 -8.72 12.73 32.12
C ALA A 29 -8.25 14.10 32.66
N PRO A 30 -7.08 14.18 33.31
CA PRO A 30 -6.54 15.46 33.76
C PRO A 30 -6.46 16.43 32.58
N ALA A 31 -7.03 17.63 32.78
CA ALA A 31 -7.07 18.71 31.81
C ALA A 31 -5.68 19.27 31.54
N ASP A 32 -4.91 18.54 30.75
CA ASP A 32 -3.87 19.11 29.90
C ASP A 32 -4.05 18.50 28.52
N HIS A 33 -5.12 18.95 27.87
CA HIS A 33 -5.44 18.56 26.51
C HIS A 33 -4.30 19.08 25.64
N ALA A 34 -3.32 18.25 25.36
CA ALA A 34 -2.40 18.46 24.26
C ALA A 34 -3.28 18.72 23.04
N VAL A 35 -3.39 20.00 22.67
CA VAL A 35 -4.25 20.45 21.59
C VAL A 35 -3.66 19.85 20.33
N TRP A 36 -4.25 18.77 19.84
CA TRP A 36 -3.95 18.22 18.54
C TRP A 36 -4.41 19.25 17.50
N GLN A 37 -3.52 20.18 17.18
CA GLN A 37 -3.81 21.23 16.22
C GLN A 37 -3.78 20.61 14.83
N THR A 38 -4.93 20.63 14.13
CA THR A 38 -5.02 20.15 12.76
C THR A 38 -4.18 21.06 11.86
N VAL A 39 -3.21 20.47 11.18
CA VAL A 39 -2.38 21.18 10.22
C VAL A 39 -3.14 21.26 8.90
N SER A 40 -3.14 22.43 8.25
CA SER A 40 -3.83 22.59 6.97
C SER A 40 -3.25 21.65 5.90
N GLU A 41 -4.10 21.12 5.01
CA GLU A 41 -3.69 20.21 3.92
C GLU A 41 -2.52 20.79 3.10
N ARG A 42 -2.60 22.09 2.79
CA ARG A 42 -1.54 22.81 2.08
C ARG A 42 -0.21 22.83 2.83
N THR A 43 -0.24 22.90 4.17
CA THR A 43 0.96 22.86 5.00
C THR A 43 1.52 21.45 5.07
N LEU A 44 0.66 20.43 5.21
CA LEU A 44 1.06 19.02 5.14
C LEU A 44 1.67 18.68 3.79
N ASP A 45 1.10 19.17 2.70
CA ASP A 45 1.62 18.98 1.35
C ASP A 45 2.99 19.62 1.19
N ARG A 46 3.16 20.86 1.65
CA ARG A 46 4.47 21.53 1.65
C ARG A 46 5.51 20.77 2.47
N MET A 47 5.14 20.26 3.65
CA MET A 47 6.05 19.49 4.52
C MET A 47 6.38 18.11 3.94
N ARG A 48 5.47 17.49 3.18
CA ARG A 48 5.70 16.24 2.44
C ARG A 48 6.47 16.45 1.13
N GLY A 49 6.99 17.66 0.87
CA GLY A 49 7.75 17.99 -0.33
C GLY A 49 6.90 18.29 -1.57
N GLY A 50 5.59 18.53 -1.38
CA GLY A 50 4.59 19.07 -2.30
C GLY A 50 4.95 18.96 -3.78
N PHE A 51 4.60 17.83 -4.41
CA PHE A 51 4.66 17.69 -5.86
C PHE A 51 3.44 18.38 -6.51
N ASP A 52 3.47 19.71 -6.61
CA ASP A 52 2.68 20.41 -7.63
C ASP A 52 3.51 20.48 -8.91
N ALA A 53 3.53 19.36 -9.63
CA ALA A 53 3.96 19.38 -11.01
C ALA A 53 2.70 19.12 -11.82
N GLY A 54 2.00 20.20 -12.18
CA GLY A 54 0.89 20.23 -13.15
C GLY A 54 1.31 19.73 -14.54
N GLY A 55 1.80 18.49 -14.61
CA GLY A 55 2.47 17.87 -15.74
C GLY A 55 3.39 16.69 -15.40
N LEU A 56 3.71 16.38 -14.13
CA LEU A 56 4.47 15.15 -13.78
C LEU A 56 3.51 13.96 -13.69
N MET A 57 3.56 13.13 -14.72
CA MET A 57 2.87 11.86 -14.79
C MET A 57 3.79 10.81 -14.17
N VAL A 58 3.29 10.09 -13.18
CA VAL A 58 3.95 8.92 -12.59
C VAL A 58 2.99 7.76 -12.64
N SER A 59 3.46 6.63 -13.14
CA SER A 59 2.69 5.38 -13.21
C SER A 59 3.50 4.27 -12.54
N PHE A 60 2.82 3.38 -11.82
CA PHE A 60 3.43 2.23 -11.14
C PHE A 60 2.77 0.93 -11.55
N GLY A 61 3.56 -0.06 -11.96
CA GLY A 61 3.15 -1.46 -12.02
C GLY A 61 3.84 -2.22 -10.90
N ILE A 62 3.10 -3.00 -10.13
CA ILE A 62 3.63 -3.86 -9.07
C ILE A 62 3.21 -5.29 -9.38
N THR A 63 4.18 -6.16 -9.61
CA THR A 63 3.94 -7.59 -9.79
C THR A 63 4.62 -8.34 -8.67
N ARG A 64 3.86 -9.17 -7.96
CA ARG A 64 4.35 -10.07 -6.92
C ARG A 64 4.13 -11.50 -7.38
N ALA A 65 5.19 -12.27 -7.46
CA ALA A 65 5.15 -13.69 -7.75
C ALA A 65 5.69 -14.49 -6.56
N VAL A 66 5.03 -15.60 -6.25
CA VAL A 66 5.49 -16.58 -5.27
C VAL A 66 5.84 -17.85 -6.02
N TYR A 67 7.05 -18.35 -5.79
CA TYR A 67 7.56 -19.56 -6.43
C TYR A 67 7.80 -20.66 -5.40
N LEU A 68 7.54 -21.89 -5.81
CA LEU A 68 7.86 -23.13 -5.09
C LEU A 68 8.84 -23.95 -5.93
N ASN A 69 10.06 -24.15 -5.44
CA ASN A 69 11.12 -24.89 -6.15
C ASN A 69 11.35 -24.41 -7.60
N GLY A 70 11.16 -23.11 -7.85
CA GLY A 70 11.28 -22.50 -9.19
C GLY A 70 10.01 -22.52 -10.05
N ALA A 71 8.94 -23.21 -9.62
CA ALA A 71 7.63 -23.16 -10.28
C ALA A 71 6.78 -22.01 -9.73
N LEU A 72 6.07 -21.28 -10.60
CA LEU A 72 5.16 -20.21 -10.20
C LEU A 72 3.95 -20.80 -9.47
N LEU A 73 3.71 -20.32 -8.25
CA LEU A 73 2.62 -20.79 -7.38
C LEU A 73 1.43 -19.83 -7.38
N THR A 74 1.69 -18.54 -7.18
CA THR A 74 0.68 -17.48 -7.30
C THR A 74 1.34 -16.19 -7.77
N GLU A 75 0.56 -15.38 -8.48
CA GLU A 75 0.98 -14.09 -9.00
C GLU A 75 -0.11 -13.05 -8.75
N THR A 76 0.29 -11.89 -8.26
CA THR A 76 -0.59 -10.74 -8.04
C THR A 76 -0.01 -9.55 -8.78
N THR A 77 -0.78 -8.97 -9.70
CA THR A 77 -0.38 -7.78 -10.44
C THR A 77 -1.31 -6.62 -10.11
N LEU A 78 -0.72 -5.48 -9.77
CA LEU A 78 -1.39 -4.22 -9.50
C LEU A 78 -0.86 -3.15 -10.46
N ASN A 79 -1.75 -2.54 -11.22
CA ASN A 79 -1.41 -1.43 -12.12
C ASN A 79 -2.03 -0.15 -11.59
N LEU A 80 -1.17 0.76 -11.13
CA LEU A 80 -1.51 2.12 -10.78
C LEU A 80 -1.19 2.98 -12.01
N GLY A 81 -2.24 3.52 -12.64
CA GLY A 81 -2.10 4.47 -13.73
C GLY A 81 -1.46 5.79 -13.28
N GLN A 82 -1.91 6.91 -13.84
CA GLN A 82 -1.40 8.22 -13.43
C GLN A 82 -1.83 8.52 -11.99
N LEU A 83 -0.87 8.43 -11.06
CA LEU A 83 -1.16 8.58 -9.63
C LEU A 83 -1.78 9.96 -9.31
N ALA A 84 -1.37 10.99 -10.06
CA ALA A 84 -1.88 12.35 -9.95
C ALA A 84 -3.36 12.52 -10.38
N GLN A 85 -3.93 11.52 -11.06
CA GLN A 85 -5.31 11.52 -11.57
C GLN A 85 -6.20 10.49 -10.87
N LEU A 86 -5.69 9.79 -9.85
CA LEU A 86 -6.51 8.85 -9.08
C LEU A 86 -7.57 9.61 -8.29
N SER A 87 -8.84 9.38 -8.63
CA SER A 87 -9.95 9.85 -7.81
C SER A 87 -10.06 9.04 -6.51
N PRO A 88 -10.61 9.61 -5.42
CA PRO A 88 -10.83 8.88 -4.17
C PRO A 88 -11.66 7.60 -4.35
N ALA A 89 -12.64 7.61 -5.26
CA ALA A 89 -13.45 6.43 -5.59
C ALA A 89 -12.61 5.33 -6.26
N GLN A 90 -11.72 5.69 -7.20
CA GLN A 90 -10.79 4.74 -7.82
C GLN A 90 -9.75 4.23 -6.82
N ALA A 91 -9.27 5.07 -5.91
CA ALA A 91 -8.34 4.66 -4.85
C ALA A 91 -9.01 3.65 -3.90
N SER A 92 -10.28 3.87 -3.52
CA SER A 92 -11.06 2.92 -2.72
C SER A 92 -11.30 1.60 -3.45
N GLN A 93 -11.62 1.64 -4.75
CA GLN A 93 -11.82 0.45 -5.57
C GLN A 93 -10.51 -0.34 -5.81
N LEU A 94 -9.38 0.35 -5.90
CA LEU A 94 -8.07 -0.29 -5.88
C LEU A 94 -7.79 -0.91 -4.51
N GLY A 95 -8.05 -0.17 -3.43
CA GLY A 95 -7.91 -0.66 -2.07
C GLY A 95 -8.67 -1.96 -1.83
N SER A 96 -9.91 -2.07 -2.32
CA SER A 96 -10.72 -3.29 -2.20
C SER A 96 -10.21 -4.44 -3.07
N GLN A 97 -9.68 -4.17 -4.27
CA GLN A 97 -9.03 -5.20 -5.10
C GLN A 97 -7.76 -5.75 -4.46
N ILE A 98 -7.01 -4.89 -3.78
CA ILE A 98 -5.75 -5.26 -3.16
C ILE A 98 -6.06 -6.00 -1.84
N ALA A 99 -7.04 -5.57 -1.04
CA ALA A 99 -7.42 -6.12 0.28
C ALA A 99 -7.83 -7.61 0.31
N GLY A 100 -7.78 -8.32 -0.81
CA GLY A 100 -7.89 -9.77 -0.85
C GLY A 100 -6.68 -10.45 -0.20
N LEU A 101 -6.96 -11.42 0.66
CA LEU A 101 -5.99 -12.38 1.14
C LEU A 101 -6.16 -13.68 0.35
N ASP A 102 -5.08 -14.18 -0.23
CA ASP A 102 -5.05 -15.50 -0.86
C ASP A 102 -4.39 -16.52 0.09
N ILE A 103 -4.91 -17.74 0.16
CA ILE A 103 -4.26 -18.82 0.92
C ILE A 103 -3.84 -19.92 -0.04
N VAL A 104 -2.54 -20.14 -0.12
CA VAL A 104 -1.98 -21.28 -0.85
C VAL A 104 -1.58 -22.38 0.12
N LYS A 105 -2.07 -23.60 -0.13
CA LYS A 105 -1.83 -24.77 0.71
C LYS A 105 -0.99 -25.79 -0.04
N ILE A 106 0.17 -26.14 0.52
CA ILE A 106 1.12 -27.09 -0.05
C ILE A 106 1.23 -28.26 0.94
N GLY A 107 0.68 -29.40 0.53
CA GLY A 107 0.69 -30.63 1.32
C GLY A 107 -0.58 -30.93 2.12
N PRO A 108 -0.64 -32.13 2.72
CA PRO A 108 -1.74 -32.54 3.59
C PRO A 108 -1.69 -31.83 4.95
N GLY A 109 -2.84 -31.66 5.60
CA GLY A 109 -2.93 -31.11 6.96
C GLY A 109 -2.89 -29.58 7.07
N ASN A 110 -3.03 -28.85 5.95
CA ASN A 110 -3.10 -27.39 5.95
C ASN A 110 -4.47 -26.88 6.41
N THR A 111 -4.53 -26.25 7.58
CA THR A 111 -5.77 -25.84 8.24
C THR A 111 -6.05 -24.35 8.22
N ALA A 112 -5.21 -23.48 7.61
CA ALA A 112 -5.56 -22.06 7.55
C ALA A 112 -6.86 -21.84 6.79
N THR A 113 -7.66 -21.00 7.40
CA THR A 113 -8.86 -20.40 6.86
C THR A 113 -8.70 -18.89 6.99
N LEU A 114 -9.22 -18.14 6.03
CA LEU A 114 -9.25 -16.68 6.10
C LEU A 114 -10.24 -16.20 7.18
N GLN A 115 -11.22 -17.05 7.52
CA GLN A 115 -12.17 -16.82 8.61
C GLN A 115 -11.56 -17.13 9.97
N GLY A 116 -11.67 -16.16 10.90
CA GLY A 116 -11.38 -16.33 12.33
C GLY A 116 -9.93 -16.13 12.76
N THR A 117 -9.00 -15.86 11.84
CA THR A 117 -7.57 -15.70 12.18
C THR A 117 -7.21 -14.33 12.76
N GLY A 118 -8.16 -13.41 12.92
CA GLY A 118 -7.86 -12.00 13.24
C GLY A 118 -7.10 -11.28 12.12
N VAL A 119 -6.80 -12.00 11.03
CA VAL A 119 -6.25 -11.51 9.77
C VAL A 119 -7.37 -10.88 8.92
N ALA A 120 -8.62 -10.95 9.38
CA ALA A 120 -9.74 -10.15 8.88
C ALA A 120 -9.46 -8.67 9.20
N GLY A 121 -8.92 -7.95 8.22
CA GLY A 121 -8.37 -6.59 8.38
C GLY A 121 -6.85 -6.51 8.22
N ALA A 122 -6.17 -7.64 8.06
CA ALA A 122 -4.77 -7.64 7.66
C ALA A 122 -4.63 -7.30 6.18
N LEU A 123 -3.43 -6.86 5.85
CA LEU A 123 -3.16 -6.26 4.57
C LEU A 123 -3.34 -7.24 3.42
N PRO A 124 -3.60 -6.70 2.23
CA PRO A 124 -3.37 -7.39 0.97
C PRO A 124 -2.17 -8.35 1.01
N GLY A 125 -2.38 -9.63 0.73
CA GLY A 125 -1.28 -10.59 0.81
C GLY A 125 -1.62 -12.02 0.47
N VAL A 126 -0.56 -12.83 0.34
CA VAL A 126 -0.66 -14.27 0.14
C VAL A 126 -0.14 -14.97 1.39
N ILE A 127 -0.93 -15.86 1.94
CA ILE A 127 -0.54 -16.75 3.03
C ILE A 127 -0.21 -18.10 2.41
N VAL A 128 1.06 -18.48 2.45
CA VAL A 128 1.47 -19.83 2.02
C VAL A 128 1.61 -20.72 3.25
N GLN A 129 0.82 -21.79 3.28
CA GLN A 129 0.98 -22.87 4.23
C GLN A 129 1.65 -24.05 3.55
N ASN A 130 2.76 -24.48 4.13
CA ASN A 130 3.48 -25.64 3.64
C ASN A 130 3.76 -26.60 4.78
N THR A 131 3.35 -27.85 4.61
CA THR A 131 3.60 -28.95 5.55
C THR A 131 4.67 -29.92 5.07
N LEU A 132 5.21 -29.73 3.84
CA LEU A 132 6.29 -30.55 3.30
C LEU A 132 7.66 -29.99 3.65
N ASN A 133 8.61 -30.89 3.89
CA ASN A 133 10.02 -30.54 4.09
C ASN A 133 10.70 -30.19 2.76
N ASN A 134 11.83 -29.47 2.86
CA ASN A 134 12.74 -29.18 1.75
C ASN A 134 12.09 -28.45 0.56
N GLN A 135 11.08 -27.64 0.84
CA GLN A 135 10.47 -26.77 -0.16
C GLN A 135 11.15 -25.40 -0.15
N ASN A 136 11.63 -24.94 -1.31
CA ASN A 136 12.14 -23.59 -1.48
C ASN A 136 11.00 -22.65 -1.87
N LEU A 137 10.63 -21.75 -0.97
CA LEU A 137 9.64 -20.70 -1.21
C LEU A 137 10.38 -19.39 -1.49
N ALA A 138 10.16 -18.83 -2.68
CA ALA A 138 10.72 -17.54 -3.07
C ALA A 138 9.60 -16.54 -3.37
N VAL A 139 9.72 -15.33 -2.84
CA VAL A 139 8.78 -14.23 -3.11
C VAL A 139 9.55 -13.15 -3.87
N GLN A 140 9.10 -12.85 -5.09
CA GLN A 140 9.70 -11.82 -5.93
C GLN A 140 8.68 -10.71 -6.16
N THR A 141 9.05 -9.49 -5.78
CA THR A 141 8.25 -8.30 -6.08
C THR A 141 9.02 -7.43 -7.07
N MET A 142 8.41 -7.16 -8.21
CA MET A 142 8.92 -6.24 -9.21
C MET A 142 8.05 -4.97 -9.20
N ILE A 143 8.69 -3.81 -9.07
CA ILE A 143 8.04 -2.50 -9.14
C ILE A 143 8.58 -1.78 -10.37
N ASN A 144 7.71 -1.52 -11.32
CA ASN A 144 7.98 -0.74 -12.52
C ASN A 144 7.41 0.65 -12.33
N ALA A 145 8.26 1.66 -12.16
CA ALA A 145 7.85 3.05 -12.06
C ALA A 145 8.29 3.80 -13.33
N THR A 146 7.36 4.51 -13.97
CA THR A 146 7.67 5.37 -15.12
C THR A 146 7.25 6.80 -14.84
N SER A 147 8.05 7.77 -15.30
CA SER A 147 7.74 9.19 -15.16
C SER A 147 8.31 10.03 -16.31
N ASN A 148 7.63 11.14 -16.64
CA ASN A 148 8.08 12.11 -17.65
C ASN A 148 9.09 13.16 -17.12
N GLY A 149 9.57 13.03 -15.88
CA GLY A 149 10.48 13.99 -15.25
C GLY A 149 11.77 14.28 -16.04
N LEU A 150 12.30 13.31 -16.78
CA LEU A 150 13.50 13.51 -17.62
C LEU A 150 13.24 14.48 -18.80
N GLY A 151 12.02 14.52 -19.34
CA GLY A 151 11.64 15.50 -20.36
C GLY A 151 11.59 16.91 -19.78
N LEU A 152 11.04 17.05 -18.58
CA LEU A 152 10.94 18.31 -17.86
C LEU A 152 12.32 18.87 -17.48
N LEU A 153 13.20 18.02 -16.93
CA LEU A 153 14.57 18.41 -16.59
C LEU A 153 15.36 18.86 -17.82
N ARG A 154 15.21 18.17 -18.95
CA ARG A 154 15.85 18.60 -20.21
C ARG A 154 15.34 19.96 -20.66
N GLY A 155 14.03 20.20 -20.61
CA GLY A 155 13.43 21.50 -20.94
C GLY A 155 13.95 22.64 -20.07
N ILE A 156 14.02 22.44 -18.75
CA ILE A 156 14.53 23.45 -17.81
C ILE A 156 16.01 23.76 -18.09
N ASN A 157 16.83 22.74 -18.34
CA ASN A 157 18.24 22.94 -18.65
C ASN A 157 18.45 23.67 -19.99
N SER A 158 17.67 23.34 -21.03
CA SER A 158 17.72 24.07 -22.31
C SER A 158 17.30 25.54 -22.18
N SER A 159 16.26 25.84 -21.40
CA SER A 159 15.84 27.22 -21.16
C SER A 159 16.90 28.01 -20.39
N ARG A 160 17.59 27.38 -19.43
CA ARG A 160 18.72 27.99 -18.72
C ARG A 160 19.88 28.31 -19.66
N THR A 161 20.24 27.39 -20.56
CA THR A 161 21.31 27.66 -21.53
C THR A 161 20.97 28.80 -22.50
N LEU A 162 19.70 28.92 -22.90
CA LEU A 162 19.25 30.02 -23.76
C LEU A 162 19.22 31.37 -23.02
N LEU A 163 18.84 31.37 -21.74
CA LEU A 163 18.88 32.56 -20.90
C LEU A 163 20.32 33.04 -20.65
N ASP A 164 21.24 32.12 -20.37
CA ASP A 164 22.67 32.44 -20.14
C ASP A 164 23.37 32.89 -21.42
N ALA A 165 23.02 32.34 -22.59
CA ALA A 165 23.58 32.76 -23.88
C ALA A 165 23.05 34.13 -24.37
N SER A 166 21.99 34.65 -23.75
CA SER A 166 21.37 35.94 -24.11
C SER A 166 21.86 37.12 -23.27
N ARG A 167 22.80 36.89 -22.35
CA ARG A 167 23.49 37.89 -21.53
C ARG A 167 24.95 38.03 -21.96
#